data_AF-A0A2V2B3S1-F1
#
_entry.id   AF-A0A2V2B3S1-F1
#
_cell.length_a   1.000
_cell.length_b   1.000
_cell.length_c   1.000
_cell.angle_alpha   90.00
_cell.angle_beta   90.00
_cell.angle_gamma   90.00
#
_symmetry.space_group_name_H-M   'P 1'
#
loop_
_entity.id
_entity.type
_entity.pdbx_description
1 polymer ?
#
loop_
_entity_poly.entity_id
_entity_poly.type
_entity_poly.pdbx_seq_one_letter_code
_entity_poly.pdbx_strand_id
1 'polypeptide(L)'
;MDFLTNKWFYFSLVISALVLFAIVRNFSNHFFPLIKDGFVQSEVLKKGIAVNADIVSAQQTTMWGGNKPIYKMTFKFKTVQNQVVEASILKDLTFEEIERFKPGNGTTIKYDPKNPQRIALYDKPLILER
;
A
#
# COMPACT_ATOMS: atom_id res chain seq x y z
N MET A 1 -5.36 51.78 -18.14
CA MET A 1 -4.49 50.71 -18.70
C MET A 1 -5.05 49.40 -18.20
N ASP A 2 -5.95 48.78 -18.98
CA ASP A 2 -6.70 47.60 -18.57
C ASP A 2 -5.82 46.36 -18.68
N PHE A 3 -5.15 46.02 -17.58
CA PHE A 3 -4.31 44.84 -17.45
C PHE A 3 -5.07 43.53 -17.77
N LEU A 4 -6.40 43.52 -17.60
CA LEU A 4 -7.30 42.38 -17.82
C LEU A 4 -7.68 42.13 -19.29
N THR A 5 -7.39 43.06 -20.22
CA THR A 5 -7.78 42.95 -21.65
C THR A 5 -6.59 42.64 -22.56
N ASN A 6 -5.38 42.55 -21.99
CA ASN A 6 -4.17 42.33 -22.76
C ASN A 6 -4.04 40.85 -23.17
N LYS A 7 -3.90 40.56 -24.48
CA LYS A 7 -3.74 39.19 -25.02
C LYS A 7 -2.59 38.43 -24.34
N TRP A 8 -1.55 39.13 -23.91
CA TRP A 8 -0.42 38.56 -23.17
C TRP A 8 -0.79 38.05 -21.77
N PHE A 9 -1.79 38.65 -21.11
CA PHE A 9 -2.30 38.19 -19.81
C PHE A 9 -3.04 36.86 -19.93
N TYR A 10 -3.92 36.72 -20.93
CA TYR A 10 -4.60 35.45 -21.22
C TYR A 10 -3.60 34.34 -21.58
N PHE A 11 -2.55 34.66 -22.34
CA PHE A 11 -1.51 33.70 -22.68
C PHE A 11 -0.74 33.22 -21.44
N SER A 12 -0.40 34.14 -20.53
CA SER A 12 0.23 33.81 -19.25
C SER A 12 -0.67 32.95 -18.35
N LEU A 13 -1.98 33.23 -18.32
CA LEU A 13 -2.96 32.49 -17.54
C LEU A 13 -3.12 31.05 -18.05
N VAL A 14 -3.17 30.85 -19.37
CA VAL A 14 -3.23 29.52 -19.99
C VAL A 14 -1.96 28.72 -19.69
N ILE A 15 -0.78 29.33 -19.76
CA ILE A 15 0.49 28.66 -19.40
C ILE A 15 0.49 28.28 -17.91
N SER A 16 0.07 29.18 -17.02
CA SER A 16 -0.03 28.91 -15.59
C SER A 16 -0.99 27.75 -15.29
N ALA A 17 -2.15 27.72 -15.96
CA ALA A 17 -3.11 26.63 -15.84
C ALA A 17 -2.55 25.29 -16.34
N LEU A 18 -1.80 25.28 -17.44
CA LEU A 18 -1.14 24.07 -17.96
C LEU A 18 -0.06 23.55 -17.01
N VAL A 19 0.73 24.44 -16.40
CA VAL A 19 1.74 24.07 -15.40
C VAL A 19 1.08 23.51 -14.15
N LEU A 20 0.03 24.16 -13.64
CA LEU A 20 -0.75 23.66 -12.51
C LEU A 20 -1.38 22.30 -12.80
N PHE A 21 -1.94 22.11 -14.00
CA PHE A 21 -2.51 20.83 -14.43
C PHE A 21 -1.45 19.72 -14.47
N ALA A 22 -0.25 20.02 -15.00
CA ALA A 22 0.86 19.08 -15.03
C ALA A 22 1.32 18.69 -13.61
N ILE A 23 1.42 19.67 -12.69
CA ILE A 23 1.78 19.42 -11.29
C ILE A 23 0.72 18.56 -10.60
N VAL A 24 -0.57 18.90 -10.72
CA VAL A 24 -1.67 18.13 -10.12
C VAL A 24 -1.70 16.71 -10.67
N ARG A 25 -1.53 16.53 -11.99
CA ARG A 25 -1.48 15.20 -12.62
C ARG A 25 -0.30 14.37 -12.11
N ASN A 26 0.88 14.97 -12.02
CA ASN A 26 2.09 14.25 -11.60
C ASN A 26 2.06 13.92 -10.10
N PHE A 27 1.53 14.83 -9.27
CA PHE A 27 1.36 14.62 -7.84
C PHE A 27 0.30 13.54 -7.56
N SER A 28 -0.82 13.56 -8.28
CA SER A 28 -1.88 12.56 -8.13
C SER A 28 -1.38 11.14 -8.40
N ASN A 29 -0.52 10.94 -9.42
CA ASN A 29 -0.02 9.61 -9.76
C ASN A 29 0.96 9.03 -8.73
N HIS A 30 1.67 9.87 -7.98
CA HIS A 30 2.67 9.41 -7.02
C HIS A 30 2.13 9.30 -5.58
N PHE A 31 1.16 10.16 -5.20
CA PHE A 31 0.64 10.20 -3.83
C PHE A 31 -0.66 9.41 -3.61
N PHE A 32 -1.47 9.14 -4.65
CA PHE A 32 -2.67 8.31 -4.50
C PHE A 32 -2.43 6.85 -4.08
N PRO A 33 -1.35 6.14 -4.49
CA PRO A 33 -1.13 4.76 -4.06
C PRO A 33 -0.99 4.66 -2.53
N LEU A 34 -0.20 5.57 -1.93
CA LEU A 34 0.13 5.55 -0.50
C LEU A 34 -1.10 5.80 0.39
N ILE A 35 -1.97 6.75 0.04
CA ILE A 35 -3.19 7.02 0.82
C ILE A 35 -4.20 5.88 0.63
N LYS A 36 -4.34 5.37 -0.60
CA LYS A 36 -5.27 4.29 -0.91
C LYS A 36 -4.91 3.00 -0.19
N ASP A 37 -3.62 2.68 -0.07
CA ASP A 37 -3.15 1.46 0.58
C ASP A 37 -3.47 1.44 2.09
N GLY A 38 -3.36 2.58 2.78
CA GLY A 38 -3.70 2.69 4.20
C GLY A 38 -5.20 2.50 4.49
N PHE A 39 -6.08 3.11 3.69
CA PHE A 39 -7.53 2.94 3.83
C PHE A 39 -8.00 1.53 3.44
N VAL A 40 -7.42 0.96 2.38
CA VAL A 40 -7.71 -0.41 1.95
C VAL A 40 -7.29 -1.40 3.02
N GLN A 41 -6.10 -1.25 3.63
CA GLN A 41 -5.69 -2.12 4.74
C GLN A 41 -6.65 -2.01 5.93
N SER A 42 -7.09 -0.81 6.31
CA SER A 42 -8.04 -0.63 7.41
C SER A 42 -9.41 -1.27 7.12
N GLU A 43 -9.92 -1.15 5.90
CA GLU A 43 -11.20 -1.78 5.52
C GLU A 43 -11.08 -3.31 5.47
N VAL A 44 -9.98 -3.84 4.92
CA VAL A 44 -9.70 -5.28 4.88
C VAL A 44 -9.51 -5.85 6.29
N LEU A 45 -8.90 -5.10 7.22
CA LEU A 45 -8.79 -5.52 8.62
C LEU A 45 -10.17 -5.67 9.29
N LYS A 46 -11.12 -4.79 8.96
CA LYS A 46 -12.47 -4.78 9.54
C LYS A 46 -13.40 -5.81 8.90
N LYS A 47 -13.41 -5.91 7.56
CA LYS A 47 -14.41 -6.69 6.80
C LYS A 47 -13.81 -7.87 6.02
N GLY A 48 -12.49 -7.98 5.94
CA GLY A 48 -11.82 -9.03 5.19
C GLY A 48 -11.92 -10.40 5.86
N ILE A 49 -11.75 -11.44 5.05
CA ILE A 49 -11.78 -12.84 5.49
C ILE A 49 -10.38 -13.22 5.96
N ALA A 50 -10.27 -13.75 7.18
CA ALA A 50 -9.01 -14.21 7.74
C ALA A 50 -8.61 -15.57 7.13
N VAL A 51 -7.35 -15.70 6.75
CA VAL A 51 -6.79 -16.90 6.14
C VAL A 51 -5.32 -17.06 6.53
N ASN A 52 -4.87 -18.31 6.63
CA ASN A 52 -3.46 -18.60 6.79
C ASN A 52 -2.76 -18.43 5.43
N ALA A 53 -1.67 -17.69 5.45
CA ALA A 53 -0.86 -17.41 4.28
C ALA A 53 0.60 -17.76 4.56
N ASP A 54 1.23 -18.33 3.55
CA ASP A 54 2.65 -18.65 3.55
C ASP A 54 3.44 -17.45 3.03
N ILE A 55 4.51 -17.11 3.72
CA ILE A 55 5.39 -16.04 3.29
C ILE A 55 6.34 -16.59 2.24
N VAL A 56 6.20 -16.13 1.01
CA VAL A 56 7.02 -16.58 -0.13
C VAL A 56 8.25 -15.69 -0.27
N SER A 57 8.13 -14.39 0.03
CA SER A 57 9.27 -13.47 0.02
C SER A 57 9.09 -12.33 1.01
N ALA A 58 10.21 -11.87 1.56
CA ALA A 58 10.29 -10.65 2.34
C ALA A 58 11.57 -9.92 1.92
N GLN A 59 11.43 -8.82 1.19
CA GLN A 59 12.56 -8.06 0.65
C GLN A 59 12.53 -6.63 1.18
N GLN A 60 13.66 -6.17 1.70
CA GLN A 60 13.80 -4.77 2.09
C GLN A 60 13.75 -3.88 0.84
N THR A 61 12.94 -2.83 0.91
CA THR A 61 12.91 -1.80 -0.14
C THR A 61 13.92 -0.69 0.18
N THR A 62 14.18 0.18 -0.78
CA THR A 62 14.99 1.39 -0.55
C THR A 62 14.27 2.46 0.27
N MET A 63 12.97 2.27 0.57
CA MET A 63 12.13 3.23 1.27
C MET A 63 12.19 3.04 2.78
N TRP A 64 12.10 4.16 3.50
CA TRP A 64 12.06 4.23 4.95
C TRP A 64 10.81 4.98 5.40
N GLY A 65 10.11 4.46 6.40
CA GLY A 65 8.91 5.06 6.98
C GLY A 65 8.99 5.02 8.50
N GLY A 66 8.78 6.17 9.16
CA GLY A 66 8.76 6.22 10.63
C GLY A 66 10.04 5.70 11.31
N ASN A 67 11.21 5.99 10.74
CA ASN A 67 12.52 5.50 11.19
C ASN A 67 12.71 3.97 11.11
N LYS A 68 11.86 3.28 10.35
CA LYS A 68 11.97 1.85 10.08
C LYS A 68 12.12 1.59 8.58
N PRO A 69 12.87 0.54 8.18
CA PRO A 69 12.93 0.11 6.80
C PRO A 69 11.58 -0.46 6.36
N ILE A 70 11.14 -0.11 5.15
CA ILE A 70 9.92 -0.67 4.55
C ILE A 70 10.27 -1.96 3.81
N TYR A 71 9.58 -3.04 4.14
CA TYR A 71 9.72 -4.34 3.49
C TYR A 71 8.54 -4.59 2.55
N LYS A 72 8.85 -5.16 1.38
CA LYS A 72 7.89 -5.76 0.47
C LYS A 72 7.77 -7.25 0.81
N MET A 73 6.65 -7.62 1.41
CA MET A 73 6.34 -9.00 1.74
C MET A 73 5.35 -9.56 0.74
N THR A 74 5.57 -10.80 0.30
CA THR A 74 4.68 -11.53 -0.62
C THR A 74 4.14 -12.76 0.08
N PHE A 75 2.82 -12.89 0.05
CA PHE A 75 2.06 -13.93 0.73
C PHE A 75 1.34 -14.78 -0.31
N LYS A 76 1.36 -16.09 -0.09
CA LYS A 76 0.61 -17.06 -0.86
C LYS A 76 -0.46 -17.68 0.02
N PHE A 77 -1.70 -17.68 -0.46
CA PHE A 77 -2.81 -18.22 0.31
C PHE A 77 -3.90 -18.76 -0.61
N LYS A 78 -4.82 -19.51 -0.02
CA LYS A 78 -5.97 -20.07 -0.71
C LYS A 78 -7.25 -19.34 -0.30
N THR A 79 -7.98 -18.80 -1.25
CA THR A 79 -9.28 -18.17 -0.98
C THR A 79 -10.32 -19.21 -0.57
N VAL A 80 -11.45 -18.77 -0.02
CA VAL A 80 -12.60 -19.65 0.30
C VAL A 80 -13.14 -20.35 -0.96
N GLN A 81 -12.92 -19.77 -2.13
CA GLN A 81 -13.27 -20.34 -3.45
C GLN A 81 -12.20 -21.30 -3.97
N ASN A 82 -11.25 -21.70 -3.11
CA ASN A 82 -10.18 -22.65 -3.43
C ASN A 82 -9.16 -22.14 -4.46
N GLN A 83 -9.12 -20.83 -4.72
CA GLN A 83 -8.17 -20.21 -5.65
C GLN A 83 -6.88 -19.86 -4.92
N VAL A 84 -5.74 -20.21 -5.51
CA VAL A 84 -4.41 -19.84 -4.99
C VAL A 84 -4.09 -18.44 -5.47
N VAL A 85 -3.83 -17.54 -4.52
CA VAL A 85 -3.52 -16.13 -4.79
C VAL A 85 -2.19 -15.79 -4.15
N GLU A 86 -1.38 -15.02 -4.88
CA GLU A 86 -0.16 -14.41 -4.38
C GLU A 86 -0.35 -12.89 -4.37
N ALA A 87 -0.18 -12.28 -3.20
CA ALA A 87 -0.39 -10.86 -2.99
C ALA A 87 0.76 -10.26 -2.16
N SER A 88 1.14 -9.03 -2.48
CA SER A 88 2.22 -8.33 -1.80
C SER A 88 1.72 -7.12 -1.02
N ILE A 89 2.37 -6.84 0.11
CA ILE A 89 2.17 -5.60 0.87
C ILE A 89 3.50 -4.96 1.21
N LEU A 90 3.45 -3.64 1.36
CA LEU A 90 4.53 -2.85 1.94
C LEU A 90 4.23 -2.63 3.41
N LYS A 91 5.16 -2.97 4.28
CA LYS A 91 5.04 -2.76 5.73
C LYS A 91 6.37 -2.34 6.32
N ASP A 92 6.33 -1.38 7.24
CA ASP A 92 7.45 -1.08 8.13
C ASP A 92 7.58 -2.19 9.16
N LEU A 93 8.76 -2.83 9.23
CA LEU A 93 9.01 -3.92 10.16
C LEU A 93 10.14 -3.56 11.12
N THR A 94 10.01 -3.95 12.38
CA THR A 94 11.12 -3.97 13.33
C THR A 94 12.04 -5.17 13.07
N PHE A 95 13.23 -5.18 13.67
CA PHE A 95 14.15 -6.33 13.57
C PHE A 95 13.51 -7.65 14.03
N GLU A 96 12.73 -7.62 15.10
CA GLU A 96 12.01 -8.80 15.61
C GLU A 96 10.93 -9.30 14.64
N GLU A 97 10.19 -8.38 14.02
CA GLU A 97 9.19 -8.70 13.01
C GLU A 97 9.85 -9.27 11.74
N ILE A 98 10.97 -8.72 11.29
CA ILE A 98 11.72 -9.22 10.13
C ILE A 98 12.10 -10.69 10.33
N GLU A 99 12.54 -11.07 11.54
CA GLU A 99 12.86 -12.46 11.84
C GLU A 99 11.65 -13.39 11.81
N ARG A 100 10.50 -12.91 12.30
CA ARG A 100 9.24 -13.64 12.28
C ARG A 100 8.69 -13.81 10.88
N PHE A 101 8.83 -12.79 10.03
CA PHE A 101 8.30 -12.77 8.65
C PHE A 101 9.30 -13.30 7.61
N LYS A 102 10.24 -14.17 8.02
CA LYS A 102 11.13 -14.87 7.08
C LYS A 102 10.32 -15.78 6.13
N PRO A 103 10.73 -15.91 4.86
CA PRO A 103 10.11 -16.83 3.93
C PRO A 103 10.08 -18.26 4.47
N GLY A 104 8.97 -18.97 4.24
CA GLY A 104 8.72 -20.31 4.78
C GLY A 104 7.96 -20.33 6.10
N ASN A 105 7.81 -19.18 6.78
CA ASN A 105 6.90 -19.06 7.91
C ASN A 105 5.46 -18.80 7.44
N GLY A 106 4.48 -19.28 8.21
CA GLY A 106 3.07 -18.98 8.02
C GLY A 106 2.63 -17.81 8.90
N THR A 107 1.69 -17.01 8.40
CA THR A 107 1.01 -15.97 9.21
C THR A 107 -0.47 -15.88 8.86
N THR A 108 -1.23 -15.15 9.66
CA THR A 108 -2.64 -14.86 9.39
C THR A 108 -2.78 -13.50 8.73
N ILE A 109 -3.35 -13.49 7.53
CA ILE A 109 -3.73 -12.28 6.81
C ILE A 109 -5.25 -12.20 6.70
N LYS A 110 -5.77 -11.01 6.48
CA LYS A 110 -7.12 -10.81 5.97
C LYS A 110 -7.05 -10.40 4.52
N TYR A 111 -7.94 -10.92 3.68
CA TYR A 111 -8.08 -10.50 2.29
C TYR A 111 -9.50 -9.97 2.01
N ASP A 112 -9.63 -9.08 1.03
CA ASP A 112 -10.93 -8.64 0.53
C ASP A 112 -11.54 -9.73 -0.38
N PRO A 113 -12.70 -10.32 -0.07
CA PRO A 113 -13.33 -11.32 -0.93
C PRO A 113 -13.71 -10.77 -2.31
N LYS A 114 -13.89 -9.45 -2.47
CA LYS A 114 -14.17 -8.81 -3.75
C LYS A 114 -12.90 -8.59 -4.57
N ASN A 115 -11.75 -8.50 -3.93
CA ASN A 115 -10.45 -8.35 -4.59
C ASN A 115 -9.34 -9.02 -3.76
N PRO A 116 -9.04 -10.30 -4.02
CA PRO A 116 -8.07 -11.07 -3.24
C PRO A 116 -6.64 -10.51 -3.22
N GLN A 117 -6.28 -9.58 -4.12
CA GLN A 117 -4.97 -8.91 -4.04
C GLN A 117 -4.88 -7.88 -2.92
N ARG A 118 -6.02 -7.42 -2.40
CA ARG A 118 -6.07 -6.51 -1.25
C ARG A 118 -6.01 -7.32 0.02
N ILE A 119 -4.83 -7.35 0.61
CA ILE A 119 -4.59 -8.06 1.86
C ILE A 119 -4.14 -7.08 2.94
N ALA A 120 -4.41 -7.44 4.18
CA ALA A 120 -3.90 -6.76 5.35
C ALA A 120 -3.34 -7.80 6.32
N LEU A 121 -2.16 -7.51 6.87
CA LEU A 121 -1.57 -8.34 7.89
C LEU A 121 -2.37 -8.16 9.18
N TYR A 122 -3.04 -9.22 9.65
CA TYR A 122 -3.90 -9.16 10.83
C TYR A 122 -3.12 -9.31 12.14
N ASP A 123 -1.82 -9.64 12.05
CA ASP A 123 -0.88 -9.99 13.13
C ASP A 123 -1.31 -9.44 14.50
N LYS A 124 -2.13 -10.22 15.19
CA LYS A 124 -2.21 -10.15 16.64
C LYS A 124 -0.97 -10.88 17.11
N PRO A 125 -0.11 -10.27 17.94
CA PRO A 125 1.02 -10.99 18.50
C PRO A 125 0.46 -12.25 19.16
N LEU A 126 0.87 -13.42 18.66
CA LEU A 126 0.69 -14.67 19.38
C LEU A 126 1.57 -14.54 20.62
N ILE A 127 1.02 -13.95 21.68
CA ILE A 127 1.54 -14.14 23.03
C ILE A 127 1.28 -15.63 23.29
N LEU A 128 2.31 -16.44 23.09
CA LEU A 128 2.37 -17.78 23.65
C LEU A 128 2.41 -17.57 25.16
N GLU A 129 1.26 -17.53 25.82
CA GLU A 129 1.22 -17.73 27.27
C GLU A 129 1.78 -19.13 27.52
N ARG A 130 2.90 -19.16 28.24
CA ARG A 130 3.69 -20.33 28.55
C ARG A 130 3.24 -20.92 29.88
#